data_AF-A0A2T6D1R9-F1
#
_entry.id   AF-A0A2T6D1R9-F1
#
_cell.length_a   1.000
_cell.length_b   1.000
_cell.length_c   1.000
_cell.angle_alpha   90.00
_cell.angle_beta   90.00
_cell.angle_gamma   90.00
#
_symmetry.space_group_name_H-M   'P 1'
#
loop_
_entity.id
_entity.type
_entity.pdbx_description
1 polymer ?
#
loop_
_entity_poly.entity_id
_entity_poly.type
_entity_poly.pdbx_seq_one_letter_code
_entity_poly.pdbx_strand_id
1 'polypeptide(L)'
;MSSLAAASHGASEHEVSKFQIYVQIAMLLAVITGIEIVAVYLPFARWLLVTALVVMSAVKFLFVIFYFMHLRWDKPFCTILFFIGLTLAGGTMWALLHLFAAEASKPLPM
;
A
#
# COMPACT_ATOMS: atom_id res chain seq x y z
N MET A 1 -39.27 -28.87 -22.89
CA MET A 1 -38.81 -28.33 -21.57
C MET A 1 -37.37 -28.78 -21.25
N SER A 2 -36.38 -28.46 -22.08
CA SER A 2 -34.97 -28.83 -21.83
C SER A 2 -33.95 -27.70 -22.11
N SER A 3 -34.43 -26.48 -22.41
CA SER A 3 -33.58 -25.36 -22.84
C SER A 3 -33.29 -24.33 -21.74
N LEU A 4 -33.67 -24.60 -20.48
CA LEU A 4 -33.49 -23.66 -19.36
C LEU A 4 -32.29 -24.01 -18.46
N ALA A 5 -31.62 -25.15 -18.68
CA ALA A 5 -30.51 -25.61 -17.85
C ALA A 5 -29.13 -25.06 -18.25
N ALA A 6 -29.00 -24.40 -19.42
CA ALA A 6 -27.71 -23.94 -19.95
C ALA A 6 -27.34 -22.49 -19.58
N ALA A 7 -28.22 -21.74 -18.91
CA ALA A 7 -28.05 -20.29 -18.72
C ALA A 7 -27.49 -19.85 -17.35
N SER A 8 -27.18 -20.78 -16.43
CA SER A 8 -26.77 -20.43 -15.05
C SER A 8 -25.30 -20.72 -14.70
N HIS A 9 -24.46 -21.11 -15.66
CA HIS A 9 -23.08 -21.57 -15.38
C HIS A 9 -21.95 -20.61 -15.82
N GLY A 10 -22.24 -19.45 -16.39
CA GLY A 10 -21.21 -18.55 -16.95
C GLY A 10 -20.89 -17.27 -16.18
N ALA A 11 -21.67 -16.92 -15.15
CA ALA A 11 -21.55 -15.61 -14.48
C ALA A 11 -20.62 -15.62 -13.24
N SER A 12 -20.42 -16.77 -12.62
CA SER A 12 -19.69 -16.91 -11.34
C SER A 12 -18.20 -17.22 -11.49
N GLU A 13 -17.72 -17.74 -12.63
CA GLU A 13 -16.30 -18.10 -12.79
C GLU A 13 -15.37 -16.87 -12.87
N HIS A 14 -15.86 -15.74 -13.40
CA HIS A 14 -15.03 -14.56 -13.63
C HIS A 14 -14.84 -13.67 -12.37
N GLU A 15 -15.74 -13.74 -11.40
CA GLU A 15 -15.60 -13.03 -10.11
C GLU A 15 -14.74 -13.81 -9.11
N VAL A 16 -14.85 -15.15 -9.08
CA VAL A 16 -14.08 -16.02 -8.19
C VAL A 16 -12.58 -15.93 -8.49
N SER A 17 -12.19 -15.83 -9.76
CA SER A 17 -10.77 -15.71 -10.17
C SER A 17 -10.10 -14.43 -9.65
N LYS A 18 -10.79 -13.28 -9.70
CA LYS A 18 -10.26 -12.01 -9.16
C LYS A 18 -10.09 -12.07 -7.65
N PHE A 19 -11.06 -12.67 -6.95
CA PHE A 19 -11.01 -12.83 -5.51
C PHE A 19 -9.81 -13.70 -5.06
N GLN A 20 -9.52 -14.77 -5.80
CA GLN A 20 -8.35 -15.60 -5.54
C GLN A 20 -7.04 -14.84 -5.70
N ILE A 21 -6.93 -13.97 -6.71
CA ILE A 21 -5.74 -13.13 -6.93
C ILE A 21 -5.53 -12.17 -5.75
N TYR A 22 -6.59 -11.55 -5.22
CA TYR A 22 -6.47 -10.67 -4.05
C TYR A 22 -6.02 -11.42 -2.80
N VAL A 23 -6.60 -12.59 -2.54
CA VAL A 23 -6.23 -13.43 -1.40
C VAL A 23 -4.78 -13.91 -1.51
N GLN A 24 -4.32 -14.28 -2.70
CA GLN A 24 -2.95 -14.71 -2.94
C GLN A 24 -1.94 -13.58 -2.69
N ILE A 25 -2.29 -12.36 -3.07
CA ILE A 25 -1.46 -11.18 -2.83
C ILE A 25 -1.44 -10.83 -1.34
N ALA A 26 -2.59 -10.89 -0.66
CA ALA A 26 -2.66 -10.71 0.80
C ALA A 26 -1.73 -11.67 1.54
N MET A 27 -1.75 -12.94 1.15
CA MET A 27 -0.84 -13.97 1.68
C MET A 27 0.62 -13.64 1.41
N LEU A 28 0.96 -13.17 0.20
CA LEU A 28 2.32 -12.75 -0.12
C LEU A 28 2.79 -11.58 0.77
N LEU A 29 1.95 -10.57 0.97
CA LEU A 29 2.27 -9.44 1.86
C LEU A 29 2.45 -9.89 3.32
N ALA A 30 1.61 -10.82 3.79
CA ALA A 30 1.74 -11.39 5.11
C ALA A 30 3.07 -12.13 5.29
N VAL A 31 3.47 -12.93 4.30
CA VAL A 31 4.76 -13.64 4.30
C VAL A 31 5.94 -12.67 4.31
N ILE A 32 5.92 -11.64 3.44
CA ILE A 32 6.96 -10.60 3.42
C ILE A 32 7.07 -9.92 4.79
N THR A 33 5.94 -9.66 5.45
CA THR A 33 5.92 -9.03 6.78
C THR A 33 6.46 -9.95 7.86
N GLY A 34 6.17 -11.25 7.80
CA GLY A 34 6.78 -12.24 8.69
C GLY A 34 8.29 -12.31 8.53
N ILE A 35 8.79 -12.33 7.29
CA ILE A 35 10.23 -12.33 6.99
C ILE A 35 10.89 -11.05 7.50
N GLU A 36 10.24 -9.90 7.33
CA GLU A 36 10.75 -8.61 7.79
C GLU A 36 10.90 -8.56 9.31
N ILE A 37 9.92 -9.07 10.06
CA ILE A 37 10.02 -9.19 11.53
C ILE A 37 11.25 -10.02 11.90
N VAL A 38 11.44 -11.18 11.26
CA VAL A 38 12.61 -12.05 11.52
C VAL A 38 13.93 -11.34 11.18
N ALA A 39 13.97 -10.60 10.07
CA ALA A 39 15.14 -9.85 9.63
C ALA A 39 15.52 -8.71 10.61
N VAL A 40 14.53 -8.08 11.25
CA VAL A 40 14.75 -7.05 12.30
C VAL A 40 15.43 -7.62 13.54
N TYR A 41 15.19 -8.90 13.85
CA TYR A 41 15.84 -9.57 14.99
C TYR A 41 17.30 -9.95 14.72
N LEU A 42 17.78 -9.92 13.47
CA LEU A 42 19.20 -10.11 13.18
C LEU A 42 20.00 -8.82 13.44
N PRO A 43 21.22 -8.92 14.01
CA PRO A 43 22.06 -7.76 14.32
C PRO A 43 22.75 -7.21 13.05
N PHE A 44 21.98 -6.71 12.09
CA PHE A 44 22.48 -5.98 10.92
C PHE A 44 22.85 -4.53 11.25
N ALA A 45 23.54 -3.86 10.33
CA ALA A 45 23.80 -2.44 10.43
C ALA A 45 22.47 -1.65 10.51
N ARG A 46 22.29 -0.87 11.59
CA ARG A 46 21.06 -0.10 11.88
C ARG A 46 20.58 0.75 10.70
N TRP A 47 21.49 1.37 9.97
CA TRP A 47 21.17 2.20 8.79
C TRP A 47 20.55 1.38 7.65
N LEU A 48 21.08 0.19 7.40
CA LEU A 48 20.56 -0.74 6.39
C LEU A 48 19.17 -1.25 6.81
N LEU A 49 18.99 -1.55 8.10
CA LEU A 49 17.70 -2.00 8.63
C LEU A 49 16.63 -0.92 8.47
N VAL A 50 16.91 0.32 8.88
CA VAL A 50 15.95 1.43 8.77
C VAL A 50 15.57 1.69 7.31
N THR A 51 16.54 1.74 6.40
CA THR A 51 16.25 1.94 4.97
C THR A 51 15.45 0.78 4.38
N ALA A 52 15.79 -0.48 4.70
CA ALA A 52 15.05 -1.65 4.25
C ALA A 52 13.60 -1.67 4.77
N LEU A 53 13.38 -1.32 6.05
CA LEU A 53 12.05 -1.22 6.65
C LEU A 53 11.19 -0.14 6.00
N VAL A 54 11.77 1.04 5.75
CA VAL A 54 11.05 2.13 5.08
C VAL A 54 10.67 1.73 3.64
N VAL A 55 11.59 1.12 2.91
CA VAL A 55 11.34 0.64 1.54
C VAL A 55 10.28 -0.46 1.54
N MET A 56 10.39 -1.46 2.42
CA MET A 56 9.41 -2.54 2.54
C MET A 56 8.02 -2.02 2.93
N SER A 57 7.95 -1.04 3.84
CA SER A 57 6.69 -0.38 4.20
C SER A 57 6.07 0.34 3.00
N ALA A 58 6.86 1.09 2.23
CA ALA A 58 6.38 1.77 1.04
C ALA A 58 5.90 0.79 -0.05
N VAL A 59 6.64 -0.29 -0.28
CA VAL A 59 6.29 -1.33 -1.26
C VAL A 59 4.98 -2.02 -0.87
N LYS A 60 4.83 -2.42 0.40
CA LYS A 60 3.58 -3.03 0.90
C LYS A 60 2.41 -2.09 0.76
N PHE A 61 2.59 -0.83 1.16
CA PHE A 61 1.57 0.19 0.99
C PHE A 61 1.13 0.27 -0.47
N LEU A 62 2.09 0.39 -1.41
CA LEU A 62 1.84 0.45 -2.85
C LEU A 62 1.10 -0.81 -3.36
N PHE A 63 1.49 -1.98 -2.90
CA PHE A 63 0.84 -3.24 -3.27
C PHE A 63 -0.62 -3.30 -2.79
N VAL A 64 -0.90 -2.84 -1.56
CA VAL A 64 -2.27 -2.77 -1.02
C VAL A 64 -3.13 -1.83 -1.85
N ILE A 65 -2.67 -0.61 -2.16
CA ILE A 65 -3.47 0.32 -2.98
C ILE A 65 -3.69 -0.20 -4.42
N PHE A 66 -2.66 -0.75 -5.07
CA PHE A 66 -2.80 -1.22 -6.45
C PHE A 66 -3.71 -2.43 -6.58
N TYR A 67 -3.65 -3.36 -5.61
CA TYR A 67 -4.40 -4.61 -5.68
C TYR A 67 -5.66 -4.58 -4.80
N PHE A 68 -5.55 -4.30 -3.51
CA PHE A 68 -6.70 -4.31 -2.59
C PHE A 68 -7.69 -3.17 -2.84
N MET A 69 -7.24 -1.99 -3.29
CA MET A 69 -8.13 -0.88 -3.68
C MET A 69 -8.61 -0.96 -5.13
N HIS A 70 -8.43 -2.09 -5.81
CA HIS A 70 -9.03 -2.38 -7.12
C HIS A 70 -8.48 -1.53 -8.30
N LEU A 71 -7.52 -0.63 -8.07
CA LEU A 71 -6.97 0.31 -9.07
C LEU A 71 -6.44 -0.34 -10.36
N ARG A 72 -5.97 -1.59 -10.30
CA ARG A 72 -5.51 -2.31 -11.50
C ARG A 72 -6.66 -2.71 -12.45
N TRP A 73 -7.89 -2.82 -11.96
CA TRP A 73 -9.09 -3.13 -12.75
C TRP A 73 -10.08 -1.96 -12.84
N ASP A 74 -9.87 -0.89 -12.07
CA ASP A 74 -10.65 0.34 -12.13
C ASP A 74 -10.06 1.37 -13.12
N LYS A 75 -10.78 2.46 -13.37
CA LYS A 75 -10.32 3.51 -14.28
C LYS A 75 -9.08 4.20 -13.71
N PRO A 76 -8.09 4.58 -14.56
CA PRO A 76 -6.86 5.26 -14.12
C PRO A 76 -7.11 6.57 -13.36
N PHE A 77 -8.32 7.12 -13.47
CA PHE A 77 -8.80 8.26 -12.69
C PHE A 77 -8.67 8.07 -11.17
N CYS A 78 -8.99 6.88 -10.64
CA CYS A 78 -8.93 6.62 -9.21
C CYS A 78 -7.46 6.59 -8.71
N THR A 79 -6.54 6.09 -9.54
CA THR A 79 -5.09 6.12 -9.27
C THR A 79 -4.54 7.54 -9.25
N ILE A 80 -5.00 8.39 -10.18
CA ILE A 80 -4.60 9.81 -10.24
C ILE A 80 -5.07 10.56 -8.99
N LEU A 81 -6.34 10.39 -8.59
CA LEU A 81 -6.89 11.03 -7.39
C LEU A 81 -6.11 10.63 -6.14
N PHE A 82 -5.79 9.34 -6.01
CA PHE A 82 -4.97 8.83 -4.91
C PHE A 82 -3.56 9.45 -4.90
N PHE A 83 -2.90 9.52 -6.07
CA PHE A 83 -1.57 10.12 -6.18
C PHE A 83 -1.56 11.61 -5.84
N ILE A 84 -2.60 12.34 -6.23
CA ILE A 84 -2.78 13.74 -5.83
C ILE A 84 -2.89 13.82 -4.30
N GLY A 85 -3.73 12.99 -3.68
CA GLY A 85 -3.85 12.92 -2.22
C GLY A 85 -2.55 12.54 -1.51
N LEU A 86 -1.81 11.56 -2.01
CA LEU A 86 -0.51 11.14 -1.48
C LEU A 86 0.53 12.27 -1.57
N THR A 87 0.56 12.97 -2.70
CA THR A 87 1.45 14.12 -2.92
C THR A 87 1.09 15.28 -2.00
N LEU A 88 -0.21 15.55 -1.82
CA LEU A 88 -0.70 16.60 -0.93
C LEU A 88 -0.36 16.28 0.53
N ALA A 89 -0.61 15.04 0.98
CA ALA A 89 -0.28 14.59 2.33
C ALA A 89 1.24 14.59 2.61
N GLY A 90 2.04 14.08 1.65
CA GLY A 90 3.49 14.11 1.75
C GLY A 90 4.04 15.54 1.75
N GLY A 91 3.48 16.40 0.89
CA GLY A 91 3.84 17.81 0.79
C GLY A 91 3.48 18.60 2.04
N THR A 92 2.30 18.39 2.63
CA THR A 92 1.90 19.05 3.88
C THR A 92 2.74 18.56 5.05
N MET A 93 3.01 17.25 5.16
CA MET A 93 3.92 16.71 6.17
C MET A 93 5.31 17.32 6.05
N TRP A 94 5.86 17.40 4.84
CA TRP A 94 7.16 18.03 4.58
C TRP A 94 7.16 19.51 4.95
N ALA A 95 6.11 20.25 4.56
CA ALA A 95 5.97 21.67 4.87
C ALA A 95 5.90 21.91 6.39
N LEU A 96 5.17 21.06 7.13
CA LEU A 96 5.09 21.13 8.59
C LEU A 96 6.45 20.84 9.24
N LEU A 97 7.18 19.83 8.77
CA LEU A 97 8.54 19.55 9.25
C LEU A 97 9.46 20.75 9.02
N HIS A 98 9.38 21.39 7.85
CA HIS A 98 10.16 22.59 7.56
C HIS A 98 9.75 23.80 8.42
N LEU A 99 8.46 23.94 8.71
CA LEU A 99 7.92 25.00 9.56
C LEU A 99 8.39 24.84 11.02
N PHE A 100 8.35 23.62 11.56
CA PHE A 100 8.83 23.35 12.92
C PHE A 100 10.37 23.34 13.01
N ALA A 101 11.07 23.01 11.93
CA ALA A 101 12.52 23.12 11.85
C ALA A 101 13.02 24.57 11.67
N ALA A 102 12.12 25.51 11.35
CA ALA A 102 12.50 26.91 11.22
C ALA A 102 12.86 27.51 12.60
N GLU A 103 14.02 28.16 12.66
CA GLU A 103 14.60 28.82 13.85
C GLU A 103 13.66 29.85 14.52
N ALA A 104 12.62 30.32 13.81
CA ALA A 104 11.61 31.24 14.33
C ALA A 104 10.72 30.65 15.45
N SER A 105 10.84 29.35 15.73
CA SER A 105 10.12 28.65 16.82
C SER A 105 10.89 28.57 18.15
N LYS A 106 12.14 29.05 18.21
CA LYS A 106 12.89 29.17 19.47
C LYS A 106 12.15 30.18 20.39
N PRO A 107 11.77 29.80 21.63
CA PRO A 107 11.23 30.77 22.57
C PRO A 107 12.29 31.84 22.84
N LEU A 108 11.85 33.11 22.84
CA LEU A 108 12.72 34.26 23.09
C LEU A 108 13.49 34.03 24.40
N PRO A 109 14.82 34.27 24.44
CA PRO A 109 15.53 34.31 25.69
C PRO A 109 14.94 35.44 26.52
N MET A 110 14.35 35.07 27.66
CA MET A 110 13.95 35.98 28.73
C MET A 110 15.12 36.18 29.68
#